data_AF-A0A6N7C4S1-F1
#
_entry.id   AF-A0A6N7C4S1-F1
#
_cell.length_a   1.000
_cell.length_b   1.000
_cell.length_c   1.000
_cell.angle_alpha   90.00
_cell.angle_beta   90.00
_cell.angle_gamma   90.00
#
_symmetry.space_group_name_H-M   'P 1'
#
loop_
_entity.id
_entity.type
_entity.pdbx_description
1 polymer ?
#
loop_
_entity_poly.entity_id
_entity_poly.type
_entity_poly.pdbx_seq_one_letter_code
_entity_poly.pdbx_strand_id
1 'polypeptide(L)'
;MVARARSKGAVLLVTEGHWDGVDLRIESRVAGYSGLGEGHGRVTAVQLDIAAAGKGFQRRTLRMEIRSDSGAVAWRTVPEIPVTGHTPLRAAL
;
A
#
# COMPACT_ATOMS: atom_id res chain seq x y z
N MET A 1 2.33 8.30 -24.95
CA MET A 1 1.21 8.76 -24.10
C MET A 1 1.66 9.61 -22.91
N VAL A 2 2.67 9.19 -22.12
CA VAL A 2 3.24 9.94 -20.98
C VAL A 2 3.57 11.41 -21.31
N ALA A 3 4.24 11.67 -22.43
CA ALA A 3 4.64 13.01 -22.82
C ALA A 3 3.46 14.00 -22.93
N ARG A 4 2.28 13.51 -23.35
CA ARG A 4 1.08 14.34 -23.48
C ARG A 4 0.45 14.65 -22.13
N ALA A 5 0.36 13.68 -21.22
CA ALA A 5 -0.09 13.92 -19.85
C ALA A 5 0.81 14.95 -19.15
N ARG A 6 2.14 14.78 -19.24
CA ARG A 6 3.12 15.74 -18.70
C ARG A 6 2.98 17.13 -19.28
N SER A 7 2.79 17.26 -20.60
CA SER A 7 2.59 18.55 -21.26
C SER A 7 1.35 19.32 -20.79
N LYS A 8 0.44 18.64 -20.07
CA LYS A 8 -0.79 19.19 -19.48
C LYS A 8 -0.74 19.24 -17.96
N GLY A 9 0.42 19.02 -17.34
CA GLY A 9 0.56 19.00 -15.88
C GLY A 9 -0.12 17.80 -15.22
N ALA A 10 -0.52 16.78 -15.99
CA ALA A 10 -1.18 15.59 -15.48
C ALA A 10 -0.17 14.45 -15.28
N VAL A 11 -0.47 13.58 -14.31
CA VAL A 11 0.24 12.32 -14.07
C VAL A 11 -0.66 11.17 -14.48
N LEU A 12 -0.10 10.22 -15.23
CA LEU A 12 -0.80 8.99 -15.59
C LEU A 12 -0.39 7.89 -14.60
N LEU A 13 -1.37 7.42 -13.83
CA LEU A 13 -1.22 6.24 -12.98
C LEU A 13 -1.75 5.03 -13.73
N VAL A 14 -0.96 3.96 -13.78
CA VAL A 14 -1.37 2.67 -14.31
C VAL A 14 -1.42 1.68 -13.15
N THR A 15 -2.58 1.09 -12.94
CA THR A 15 -2.82 0.01 -11.98
C THR A 15 -2.99 -1.30 -12.75
N GLU A 16 -2.58 -2.43 -12.17
CA GLU A 16 -2.72 -3.76 -12.78
C GLU A 16 -2.13 -3.87 -14.20
N GLY A 17 -0.81 -3.90 -14.28
CA GLY A 17 -0.10 -4.09 -15.55
C GLY A 17 1.37 -3.67 -15.49
N HIS A 18 2.17 -4.17 -16.44
CA HIS A 18 3.54 -3.71 -16.62
C HIS A 18 3.57 -2.57 -17.63
N TRP A 19 4.12 -1.43 -17.22
CA TRP A 19 4.43 -0.34 -18.13
C TRP A 19 5.93 -0.04 -18.10
N ASP A 20 6.57 -0.23 -19.26
CA ASP A 20 7.96 0.13 -19.48
C ASP A 20 8.19 1.64 -19.50
N GLY A 21 9.35 2.04 -18.98
CA GLY A 21 9.81 3.42 -19.05
C GLY A 21 9.13 4.39 -18.07
N VAL A 22 8.35 3.90 -17.10
CA VAL A 22 7.76 4.73 -16.05
C VAL A 22 8.82 5.49 -15.24
N ASP A 23 8.49 6.71 -14.86
CA ASP A 23 9.39 7.54 -14.06
C ASP A 23 9.38 7.17 -12.58
N LEU A 24 8.26 6.60 -12.12
CA LEU A 24 8.00 6.15 -10.76
C LEU A 24 7.24 4.81 -10.80
N ARG A 25 7.77 3.81 -10.10
CA ARG A 25 7.08 2.55 -9.79
C ARG A 25 6.78 2.53 -8.30
N ILE A 26 5.52 2.27 -7.97
CA ILE A 26 5.05 2.05 -6.59
C ILE A 26 4.60 0.60 -6.51
N GLU A 27 5.17 -0.12 -5.55
CA GLU A 27 4.76 -1.46 -5.18
C GLU A 27 4.11 -1.38 -3.80
N SER A 28 3.01 -2.10 -3.62
CA SER A 28 2.39 -2.25 -2.30
C SER A 28 1.96 -3.69 -2.08
N ARG A 29 2.07 -4.14 -0.83
CA ARG A 29 1.52 -5.43 -0.39
C ARG A 29 0.88 -5.27 0.97
N VAL A 30 -0.15 -6.06 1.24
CA VAL A 30 -0.74 -6.12 2.58
C VAL A 30 0.26 -6.78 3.53
N ALA A 31 0.60 -6.08 4.60
CA ALA A 31 1.45 -6.55 5.69
C ALA A 31 0.62 -7.09 6.87
N GLY A 32 -0.63 -6.64 7.02
CA GLY A 32 -1.50 -7.10 8.10
C GLY A 32 -2.85 -6.39 8.15
N TYR A 33 -3.70 -6.88 9.06
CA TYR A 33 -5.01 -6.32 9.37
C TYR A 33 -5.14 -6.10 10.88
N SER A 34 -5.95 -5.13 11.28
CA SER A 34 -6.32 -4.90 12.68
C SER A 34 -7.83 -5.00 12.89
N GLY A 35 -8.26 -5.26 14.12
CA GLY A 35 -9.69 -5.38 14.49
C GLY A 35 -10.29 -6.79 14.30
N LEU A 36 -9.48 -7.72 13.82
CA LEU A 36 -9.77 -9.14 13.84
C LEU A 36 -9.10 -9.69 15.09
N GLY A 37 -9.87 -10.09 16.10
CA GLY A 37 -9.36 -10.68 17.35
C GLY A 37 -8.83 -12.09 17.11
N GLU A 38 -9.46 -13.10 17.70
CA GLU A 38 -9.16 -14.52 17.44
C GLU A 38 -9.72 -14.97 16.08
N GLY A 39 -9.27 -14.33 14.99
CA GLY A 39 -9.68 -14.65 13.61
C GLY A 39 -11.07 -14.16 13.20
N HIS A 40 -11.78 -13.44 14.07
CA HIS A 40 -13.10 -12.87 13.79
C HIS A 40 -13.20 -11.42 14.28
N GLY A 41 -14.15 -10.67 13.73
CA GLY A 41 -14.37 -9.26 14.06
C GLY A 41 -14.50 -8.38 12.81
N ARG A 42 -14.38 -7.07 12.99
CA ARG A 42 -14.43 -6.10 11.90
C ARG A 42 -13.02 -5.60 11.61
N VAL A 43 -12.59 -5.69 10.35
CA VAL A 43 -11.36 -5.03 9.91
C VAL A 43 -11.50 -3.52 10.18
N THR A 44 -10.64 -2.99 11.04
CA THR A 44 -10.59 -1.57 11.38
C THR A 44 -9.39 -0.86 10.76
N ALA A 45 -8.35 -1.62 10.36
CA ALA A 45 -7.22 -1.08 9.64
C ALA A 45 -6.56 -2.13 8.73
N VAL A 46 -5.90 -1.64 7.68
CA VAL A 46 -5.02 -2.40 6.79
C VAL A 46 -3.62 -1.80 6.87
N GLN A 47 -2.61 -2.64 7.08
CA GLN A 47 -1.22 -2.25 7.02
C GLN A 47 -0.64 -2.64 5.66
N LEU A 48 0.07 -1.72 5.03
CA LEU A 48 0.67 -1.86 3.71
C LEU A 48 2.16 -1.66 3.82
N ASP A 49 2.95 -2.62 3.34
CA ASP A 49 4.34 -2.35 2.98
C ASP A 49 4.32 -1.68 1.61
N ILE A 50 4.98 -0.52 1.51
CA ILE A 50 5.04 0.28 0.30
C ILE A 50 6.50 0.44 -0.09
N ALA A 51 6.80 0.25 -1.37
CA ALA A 51 8.08 0.60 -1.95
C ALA A 51 7.90 1.54 -3.14
N ALA A 52 8.75 2.56 -3.23
CA ALA A 52 8.78 3.49 -4.35
C ALA A 52 10.19 3.51 -4.95
N ALA A 53 10.29 3.34 -6.26
CA ALA A 53 11.54 3.44 -7.00
C ALA A 53 11.31 4.25 -8.28
N GLY A 54 12.27 5.08 -8.66
CA GLY A 54 12.15 5.90 -9.85
C GLY A 54 13.49 6.47 -10.30
N LYS A 55 13.47 7.16 -11.43
CA LYS A 55 14.67 7.80 -11.97
C LYS A 55 15.07 8.96 -11.05
N GLY A 56 16.31 8.97 -10.56
CA GLY A 56 16.86 10.09 -9.78
C GLY A 56 16.67 10.02 -8.26
N PHE A 57 16.19 8.90 -7.70
CA PHE A 57 16.23 8.68 -6.25
C PHE A 57 16.40 7.20 -5.89
N GLN A 58 17.02 6.94 -4.73
CA GLN A 58 17.16 5.59 -4.20
C GLN A 58 15.79 5.00 -3.82
N ARG A 59 15.61 3.68 -4.00
CA ARG A 59 14.39 2.98 -3.60
C ARG A 59 14.06 3.30 -2.13
N ARG A 60 12.82 3.71 -1.88
CA ARG A 60 12.32 4.02 -0.54
C ARG A 60 11.27 3.02 -0.13
N THR A 61 11.33 2.57 1.11
CA THR A 61 10.35 1.66 1.69
C THR A 61 9.73 2.29 2.92
N LEU A 62 8.44 2.07 3.12
CA LEU A 62 7.72 2.49 4.33
C LEU A 62 6.57 1.52 4.62
N ARG A 63 6.13 1.47 5.87
CA ARG A 63 4.86 0.85 6.24
C ARG A 63 3.83 1.94 6.51
N MET A 64 2.66 1.78 5.90
CA MET A 64 1.52 2.68 6.03
C MET A 64 0.35 1.92 6.64
N GLU A 65 -0.38 2.53 7.56
CA GLU A 65 -1.67 2.02 8.01
C GLU A 65 -2.80 2.91 7.50
N ILE A 66 -3.80 2.27 6.90
CA ILE A 66 -5.07 2.88 6.54
C ILE A 66 -6.08 2.41 7.57
N ARG A 67 -6.64 3.33 8.34
CA ARG A 67 -7.60 3.05 9.42
C ARG A 67 -8.96 3.65 9.11
N SER A 68 -10.00 2.86 9.33
CA SER A 68 -11.37 3.35 9.40
C SER A 68 -11.60 3.94 10.79
N ASP A 69 -11.87 5.23 10.87
CA ASP A 69 -12.23 5.93 12.10
C ASP A 69 -13.56 6.64 11.88
N SER A 70 -14.62 6.18 12.55
CA SER A 70 -15.93 6.87 12.61
C SER A 70 -16.52 7.36 11.27
N GLY A 71 -16.23 6.65 10.16
CA GLY A 71 -16.69 6.99 8.81
C GLY A 71 -15.67 7.78 7.97
N ALA A 72 -14.56 8.21 8.56
CA ALA A 72 -13.40 8.73 7.89
C ALA A 72 -12.31 7.66 7.69
N VAL A 73 -11.45 7.89 6.69
CA VAL A 73 -10.27 7.09 6.42
C VAL A 73 -9.04 7.89 6.80
N ALA A 74 -8.32 7.44 7.84
CA ALA A 74 -7.07 8.04 8.27
C ALA A 74 -5.87 7.26 7.71
N TRP A 75 -4.87 8.00 7.24
CA TRP A 75 -3.61 7.46 6.72
C TRP A 75 -2.48 7.85 7.65
N ARG A 76 -1.65 6.89 8.05
CA ARG A 76 -0.48 7.17 8.89
C ARG A 76 0.69 6.25 8.57
N THR A 77 1.89 6.83 8.47
CA THR A 77 3.12 6.03 8.48
C THR A 77 3.24 5.36 9.84
N VAL A 78 3.51 4.06 9.85
CA VAL A 78 3.74 3.29 11.08
C VAL A 78 5.14 2.68 11.05
N PRO A 79 5.79 2.49 12.21
CA PRO A 79 7.01 1.72 12.25
C PRO A 79 6.78 0.32 11.69
N GLU A 80 7.81 -0.27 11.09
CA GLU A 80 7.80 -1.69 10.83
C GLU A 80 7.83 -2.43 12.17
N ILE A 81 6.69 -2.97 12.58
CA ILE A 81 6.59 -3.83 13.76
C ILE A 81 6.77 -5.28 13.28
N PRO A 82 7.69 -6.05 13.89
CA PRO A 82 7.79 -7.48 13.63
C PRO A 82 6.43 -8.15 13.88
N VAL A 83 5.96 -8.95 12.93
CA VAL A 83 4.69 -9.68 13.08
C VAL A 83 4.85 -10.70 14.22
N THR A 84 4.33 -10.38 15.39
CA THR A 84 4.29 -11.33 16.52
C THR A 84 3.21 -12.38 16.25
N GLY A 85 3.56 -13.43 15.51
CA GLY A 85 2.80 -14.68 15.34
C GLY A 85 1.28 -14.56 15.40
N HIS A 86 0.64 -14.20 14.28
CA HIS A 86 -0.81 -14.34 14.15
C HIS A 86 -1.06 -15.54 13.24
N THR A 87 -1.96 -16.44 13.63
CA THR A 87 -2.36 -17.56 12.77
C THR A 87 -2.88 -17.00 11.44
N PRO A 88 -2.29 -17.35 10.28
CA PRO A 88 -2.74 -16.83 9.01
C PRO A 88 -4.19 -17.27 8.78
N LEU A 89 -5.04 -16.30 8.43
CA LEU A 89 -6.41 -16.58 8.01
C LEU A 89 -6.32 -17.51 6.80
N ARG A 90 -6.83 -18.73 6.93
CA ARG A 90 -6.86 -19.69 5.81
C ARG A 90 -7.68 -19.08 4.67
N ALA A 91 -7.10 -19.02 3.48
CA ALA A 91 -7.84 -18.69 2.28
C ALA A 91 -8.96 -19.74 2.12
N ALA A 92 -10.21 -19.29 2.08
CA ALA A 92 -11.33 -20.15 1.68
C ALA A 92 -11.14 -20.48 0.20
N LEU A 93 -11.01 -21.77 -0.11
CA LEU A 93 -11.01 -22.33 -1.46
C LEU A 93 -12.44 -22.47 -1.97
#